data_AF-A0A0F9AL13-F1
#
_entry.id   AF-A0A0F9AL13-F1
#
_cell.length_a   1.000
_cell.length_b   1.000
_cell.length_c   1.000
_cell.angle_alpha   90.00
_cell.angle_beta   90.00
_cell.angle_gamma   90.00
#
_symmetry.space_group_name_H-M   'P 1'
#
loop_
_entity.id
_entity.type
_entity.pdbx_description
1 polymer ?
#
loop_
_entity_poly.entity_id
_entity_poly.type
_entity_poly.pdbx_seq_one_letter_code
_entity_poly.pdbx_strand_id
1 'polypeptide(L)'
;PTRSASSPSGPSEASDSEHGESAKRTGQAFDFIFHPRSVAVAGASPPQPGFGGMGSGFVISLQEMGCPAVYPVNPHHEEIEGLKCYPSLLDIEGPVDHVISSVPARAVPSLIDDCIAKGVNSIHFFTAGFSETGEEELAKLEAEIVRRAVKAGLRVLGPNCMGLYAPASRLSFMPGFPTEPGPVAFISQSGGNAADMVFNSAPRGIRYSKVVSYGNAADVDESELLDYLTEDPESEIICAYIEGVKDGRRFFQAMRRAAAAKPVIVLKGGRTEAGTRAVHSHTGSLAGSREVFDALLRQVGAVRADSVEEMVDLAVAFRWAGALAGPGIAVVGGGGGFRVFAADELDEAGLSCPVLPQATQRALREFTPVAGTSVRNPVDTIIIFD
;
A
#
# COMPACT_ATOMS: atom_id res chain seq x y z
N PRO A 1 -2.28 63.34 53.02
CA PRO A 1 -2.63 62.05 53.68
C PRO A 1 -2.52 60.89 52.67
N THR A 2 -1.31 60.41 52.39
CA THR A 2 -0.66 59.24 53.02
C THR A 2 -1.23 57.87 52.62
N ARG A 3 -0.42 57.14 51.81
CA ARG A 3 -0.06 55.69 51.85
C ARG A 3 -1.21 54.65 51.78
N SER A 4 -1.10 53.43 51.21
CA SER A 4 0.03 52.61 50.69
C SER A 4 -0.49 51.42 49.85
N ALA A 5 0.43 50.88 49.05
CA ALA A 5 0.47 49.64 48.27
C ALA A 5 -0.21 48.36 48.80
N SER A 6 -0.68 47.52 47.86
CA SER A 6 -0.22 46.12 47.70
C SER A 6 -0.83 45.46 46.45
N SER A 7 0.01 44.96 45.54
CA SER A 7 -0.30 43.90 44.57
C SER A 7 -0.56 42.56 45.28
N PRO A 8 -1.23 41.58 44.63
CA PRO A 8 -0.45 40.48 44.04
C PRO A 8 -1.04 39.81 42.76
N SER A 9 -0.11 39.18 42.04
CA SER A 9 -0.20 37.91 41.29
C SER A 9 -1.24 37.72 40.18
N GLY A 10 -0.75 37.61 38.94
CA GLY A 10 -1.49 37.06 37.82
C GLY A 10 -1.64 35.53 37.90
N PRO A 11 -2.52 34.92 37.08
CA PRO A 11 -2.61 33.48 36.98
C PRO A 11 -1.66 32.93 35.91
N SER A 12 -0.62 32.25 36.40
CA SER A 12 -0.24 30.87 36.06
C SER A 12 -0.24 30.45 34.58
N GLU A 13 0.95 30.50 33.97
CA GLU A 13 1.36 29.61 32.88
C GLU A 13 1.57 28.17 33.39
N ALA A 14 0.75 27.23 32.91
CA ALA A 14 0.95 25.77 32.85
C ALA A 14 -0.37 25.20 32.28
N SER A 15 -0.46 24.34 31.28
CA SER A 15 0.48 23.40 30.67
C SER A 15 -0.12 22.96 29.33
N ASP A 16 0.40 23.48 28.22
CA ASP A 16 -0.01 23.11 26.84
C ASP A 16 1.19 22.49 26.10
N SER A 17 1.91 21.56 26.74
CA SER A 17 3.15 21.00 26.19
C SER A 17 3.15 19.50 25.91
N GLU A 18 2.02 18.79 25.98
CA GLU A 18 2.02 17.32 25.74
C GLU A 18 1.32 16.87 24.44
N HIS A 19 0.71 17.79 23.67
CA HIS A 19 0.02 17.44 22.41
C HIS A 19 0.74 17.93 21.13
N GLY A 20 1.94 18.52 21.27
CA GLY A 20 2.65 19.19 20.18
C GLY A 20 3.80 18.40 19.51
N GLU A 21 4.24 17.28 20.08
CA GLU A 21 5.47 16.60 19.63
C GLU A 21 5.26 15.52 18.54
N SER A 22 4.01 15.16 18.24
CA SER A 22 3.68 14.15 17.22
C SER A 22 3.69 14.69 15.77
N ALA A 23 3.76 16.00 15.58
CA ALA A 23 3.47 16.65 14.29
C ALA A 23 4.69 17.03 13.41
N LYS A 24 5.90 16.52 13.68
CA LYS A 24 7.10 16.81 12.85
C LYS A 24 8.05 15.61 12.66
N ARG A 25 7.53 14.49 12.14
CA ARG A 25 8.38 13.50 11.46
C ARG A 25 8.10 13.61 9.96
N THR A 26 8.94 14.38 9.28
CA THR A 26 8.99 14.56 7.81
C THR A 26 9.30 13.22 7.12
N GLY A 27 9.03 13.07 5.81
CA GLY A 27 9.19 11.80 5.07
C GLY A 27 10.56 11.13 5.22
N GLN A 28 11.64 11.91 5.47
CA GLN A 28 12.98 11.38 5.80
C GLN A 28 13.04 10.51 7.06
N ALA A 29 12.16 10.72 8.04
CA ALA A 29 12.14 9.96 9.28
C ALA A 29 11.53 8.55 9.12
N PHE A 30 10.95 8.24 7.95
CA PHE A 30 10.25 6.99 7.67
C PHE A 30 10.98 6.12 6.62
N ASP A 31 11.92 6.71 5.89
CA ASP A 31 12.61 6.12 4.74
C ASP A 31 13.39 4.83 5.06
N PHE A 32 13.94 4.73 6.28
CA PHE A 32 14.73 3.58 6.70
C PHE A 32 13.96 2.24 6.66
N ILE A 33 12.62 2.27 6.77
CA ILE A 33 11.76 1.07 6.70
C ILE A 33 11.83 0.44 5.31
N PHE A 34 11.98 1.27 4.27
CA PHE A 34 12.01 0.82 2.89
C PHE A 34 13.41 0.49 2.40
N HIS A 35 14.47 0.79 3.15
CA HIS A 35 15.86 0.54 2.74
C HIS A 35 16.68 -0.26 3.78
N PRO A 36 16.18 -1.38 4.33
CA PRO A 36 16.95 -2.22 5.24
C PRO A 36 18.06 -2.95 4.48
N ARG A 37 19.23 -3.11 5.11
CA ARG A 37 20.36 -3.84 4.52
C ARG A 37 20.39 -5.30 4.94
N SER A 38 19.63 -5.65 5.97
CA SER A 38 19.50 -7.02 6.46
C SER A 38 18.11 -7.29 7.00
N VAL A 39 17.60 -8.48 6.70
CA VAL A 39 16.26 -8.92 7.07
C VAL A 39 16.35 -10.25 7.80
N ALA A 40 15.75 -10.32 8.98
CA ALA A 40 15.55 -11.60 9.67
C ALA A 40 14.11 -12.08 9.54
N VAL A 41 13.92 -13.39 9.34
CA VAL A 41 12.60 -14.03 9.26
C VAL A 41 12.40 -14.89 10.49
N ALA A 42 11.70 -14.34 11.49
CA ALA A 42 11.40 -15.03 12.74
C ALA A 42 10.21 -15.97 12.57
N GLY A 43 10.38 -17.23 12.97
CA GLY A 43 9.40 -18.28 12.68
C GLY A 43 9.55 -18.86 11.28
N ALA A 44 10.73 -18.74 10.67
CA ALA A 44 11.06 -19.43 9.44
C ALA A 44 10.96 -20.95 9.65
N SER A 45 10.29 -21.67 8.76
CA SER A 45 10.15 -23.12 8.83
C SER A 45 10.23 -23.71 7.42
N PRO A 46 10.58 -25.00 7.26
CA PRO A 46 10.59 -25.64 5.96
C PRO A 46 9.22 -25.54 5.26
N PRO A 47 9.16 -25.70 3.92
CA PRO A 47 7.91 -25.64 3.17
C PRO A 47 6.92 -26.67 3.70
N GLN A 48 5.70 -26.19 4.01
CA GLN A 48 4.60 -27.04 4.44
C GLN A 48 3.26 -26.43 4.00
N PRO A 49 2.21 -27.24 3.83
CA PRO A 49 0.91 -26.73 3.39
C PRO A 49 0.32 -25.67 4.33
N GLY A 50 -0.40 -24.71 3.76
CA GLY A 50 -1.11 -23.67 4.51
C GLY A 50 -0.21 -22.62 5.14
N PHE A 51 -0.75 -21.87 6.11
CA PHE A 51 -0.06 -20.73 6.73
C PHE A 51 1.21 -21.10 7.51
N GLY A 52 1.36 -22.37 7.90
CA GLY A 52 2.56 -22.85 8.56
C GLY A 52 3.81 -22.77 7.69
N GLY A 53 3.68 -22.75 6.35
CA GLY A 53 4.82 -22.65 5.42
C GLY A 53 5.23 -21.22 5.06
N MET A 54 4.50 -20.20 5.55
CA MET A 54 4.71 -18.80 5.13
C MET A 54 6.12 -18.29 5.47
N GLY A 55 6.72 -18.75 6.57
CA GLY A 55 8.10 -18.44 6.92
C GLY A 55 9.11 -18.76 5.82
N SER A 56 9.02 -19.94 5.19
CA SER A 56 9.84 -20.29 4.02
C SER A 56 9.49 -19.42 2.81
N GLY A 57 8.21 -19.14 2.58
CA GLY A 57 7.77 -18.21 1.53
C GLY A 57 8.44 -16.84 1.60
N PHE A 58 8.54 -16.24 2.79
CA PHE A 58 9.25 -14.96 2.98
C PHE A 58 10.75 -15.08 2.68
N VAL A 59 11.40 -16.17 3.10
CA VAL A 59 12.82 -16.40 2.81
C VAL A 59 13.06 -16.52 1.30
N ILE A 60 12.26 -17.32 0.61
CA ILE A 60 12.33 -17.48 -0.86
C ILE A 60 12.11 -16.14 -1.55
N SER A 61 11.09 -15.38 -1.11
CA SER A 61 10.78 -14.06 -1.68
C SER A 61 11.95 -13.10 -1.61
N LEU A 62 12.66 -13.07 -0.48
CA LEU A 62 13.84 -12.23 -0.29
C LEU A 62 15.03 -12.74 -1.13
N GLN A 63 15.21 -14.06 -1.25
CA GLN A 63 16.26 -14.66 -2.10
C GLN A 63 16.02 -14.36 -3.59
N GLU A 64 14.79 -14.53 -4.10
CA GLU A 64 14.40 -14.21 -5.48
C GLU A 64 14.65 -12.73 -5.82
N MET A 65 14.39 -11.86 -4.85
CA MET A 65 14.62 -10.43 -4.98
C MET A 65 16.11 -10.05 -4.88
N GLY A 66 16.98 -10.98 -4.46
CA GLY A 66 18.42 -10.75 -4.28
C GLY A 66 18.76 -9.93 -3.04
N CYS A 67 17.96 -10.02 -1.98
CA CYS A 67 18.24 -9.35 -0.71
C CYS A 67 19.63 -9.75 -0.18
N PRO A 68 20.52 -8.79 0.15
CA PRO A 68 21.93 -9.08 0.41
C PRO A 68 22.18 -9.87 1.70
N ALA A 69 21.31 -9.74 2.71
CA ALA A 69 21.44 -10.43 3.98
C ALA A 69 20.06 -10.88 4.49
N VAL A 70 19.83 -12.20 4.44
CA VAL A 70 18.60 -12.84 4.91
C VAL A 70 18.96 -13.83 6.01
N TYR A 71 18.33 -13.69 7.18
CA TYR A 71 18.58 -14.52 8.35
C TYR A 71 17.30 -15.26 8.78
N PRO A 72 17.11 -16.52 8.40
CA PRO A 72 16.07 -17.36 9.00
C PRO A 72 16.32 -17.52 10.50
N VAL A 73 15.27 -17.39 11.31
CA VAL A 73 15.33 -17.55 12.77
C VAL A 73 14.28 -18.56 13.23
N ASN A 74 14.75 -19.69 13.75
CA ASN A 74 13.96 -20.75 14.34
C ASN A 74 14.84 -21.66 15.23
N PRO A 75 14.48 -21.91 16.50
CA PRO A 75 15.25 -22.75 17.42
C PRO A 75 15.26 -24.25 17.08
N HIS A 76 14.44 -24.69 16.13
CA HIS A 76 14.26 -26.11 15.80
C HIS A 76 14.93 -26.53 14.49
N HIS A 77 15.56 -25.58 13.77
CA HIS A 77 16.16 -25.84 12.47
C HIS A 77 17.54 -25.20 12.38
N GLU A 78 18.49 -25.92 11.76
CA GLU A 78 19.84 -25.43 11.49
C GLU A 78 19.95 -24.75 10.12
N GLU A 79 19.04 -25.07 9.19
CA GLU A 79 19.02 -24.55 7.82
C GLU A 79 17.57 -24.40 7.33
N ILE A 80 17.29 -23.34 6.57
CA ILE A 80 16.01 -23.07 5.88
C ILE A 80 16.33 -22.51 4.49
N GLU A 81 15.78 -23.09 3.43
CA GLU A 81 15.97 -22.66 2.03
C GLU A 81 17.45 -22.44 1.63
N GLY A 82 18.34 -23.33 2.10
CA GLY A 82 19.78 -23.26 1.83
C GLY A 82 20.54 -22.20 2.64
N LEU A 83 19.87 -21.51 3.57
CA LEU A 83 20.47 -20.50 4.45
C LEU A 83 20.61 -21.02 5.87
N LYS A 84 21.72 -20.67 6.54
CA LYS A 84 21.91 -20.93 7.97
C LYS A 84 20.76 -20.33 8.78
N CYS A 85 20.10 -21.17 9.58
CA CYS A 85 19.04 -20.76 10.48
C CYS A 85 19.60 -20.56 11.89
N TYR A 86 19.20 -19.46 12.52
CA TYR A 86 19.66 -19.06 13.85
C TYR A 86 18.60 -19.41 14.90
N PRO A 87 18.99 -19.86 16.11
CA PRO A 87 18.01 -20.23 17.13
C PRO A 87 17.30 -19.03 17.75
N SER A 88 18.00 -17.90 17.91
CA SER A 88 17.44 -16.59 18.27
C SER A 88 17.97 -15.49 17.35
N LEU A 89 17.22 -14.38 17.28
CA LEU A 89 17.64 -13.14 16.64
C LEU A 89 18.96 -12.61 17.23
N LEU A 90 19.20 -12.86 18.52
CA LEU A 90 20.39 -12.41 19.23
C LEU A 90 21.66 -13.16 18.82
N ASP A 91 21.53 -14.37 18.27
CA ASP A 91 22.66 -15.21 17.82
C ASP A 91 23.22 -14.78 16.45
N ILE A 92 22.55 -13.87 15.75
CA ILE A 92 23.03 -13.32 14.49
C ILE A 92 24.22 -12.39 14.81
N GLU A 93 25.41 -12.64 14.28
CA GLU A 93 26.57 -11.78 14.59
C GLU A 93 26.45 -10.37 13.97
N GLY A 94 25.77 -10.26 12.82
CA GLY A 94 25.57 -9.02 12.08
C GLY A 94 24.42 -8.15 12.59
N PRO A 95 24.26 -6.93 12.01
CA PRO A 95 23.11 -6.07 12.26
C PRO A 95 21.84 -6.69 11.64
N VAL A 96 20.69 -6.41 12.24
CA VAL A 96 19.37 -6.73 11.68
C VAL A 96 18.57 -5.43 11.58
N ASP A 97 18.34 -4.95 10.36
CA ASP A 97 17.64 -3.68 10.14
C ASP A 97 16.11 -3.86 10.15
N HIS A 98 15.61 -4.99 9.63
CA HIS A 98 14.19 -5.33 9.55
C HIS A 98 13.89 -6.77 9.99
N VAL A 99 12.74 -7.00 10.64
CA VAL A 99 12.26 -8.32 11.01
C VAL A 99 10.90 -8.62 10.39
N ILE A 100 10.79 -9.79 9.76
CA ILE A 100 9.55 -10.42 9.33
C ILE A 100 9.13 -11.39 10.43
N SER A 101 7.99 -11.15 11.07
CA SER A 101 7.49 -12.03 12.12
C SER A 101 6.40 -12.96 11.61
N SER A 102 6.74 -14.26 11.56
CA SER A 102 5.84 -15.37 11.28
C SER A 102 5.71 -16.32 12.48
N VAL A 103 5.94 -15.81 13.71
CA VAL A 103 5.79 -16.60 14.94
C VAL A 103 4.33 -16.59 15.42
N PRO A 104 3.89 -17.57 16.23
CA PRO A 104 2.56 -17.52 16.86
C PRO A 104 2.40 -16.31 17.80
N ALA A 105 1.19 -15.78 17.96
CA ALA A 105 0.90 -14.59 18.79
C ALA A 105 1.50 -14.65 20.21
N ARG A 106 1.47 -15.83 20.86
CA ARG A 106 2.07 -16.06 22.18
C ARG A 106 3.57 -15.80 22.26
N ALA A 107 4.29 -15.89 21.15
CA ALA A 107 5.74 -15.69 21.07
C ALA A 107 6.13 -14.25 20.71
N VAL A 108 5.18 -13.43 20.27
CA VAL A 108 5.43 -12.04 19.85
C VAL A 108 6.05 -11.18 20.96
N PRO A 109 5.60 -11.24 22.24
CA PRO A 109 6.23 -10.44 23.30
C PRO A 109 7.73 -10.70 23.45
N SER A 110 8.16 -11.96 23.38
CA SER A 110 9.58 -12.33 23.46
C SER A 110 10.36 -11.86 22.24
N LEU A 111 9.77 -11.97 21.04
CA LEU A 111 10.41 -11.48 19.81
C LEU A 111 10.63 -9.97 19.84
N ILE A 112 9.68 -9.21 20.42
CA ILE A 112 9.85 -7.77 20.60
C ILE A 112 11.03 -7.45 21.52
N ASP A 113 11.18 -8.18 22.62
CA ASP A 113 12.34 -8.01 23.51
C ASP A 113 13.66 -8.28 22.79
N ASP A 114 13.73 -9.34 21.99
CA ASP A 114 14.89 -9.65 21.17
C ASP A 114 15.15 -8.55 20.12
N CYS A 115 14.12 -8.03 19.46
CA CYS A 115 14.26 -6.95 18.47
C CYS A 115 14.80 -5.66 19.12
N ILE A 116 14.29 -5.30 20.30
CA ILE A 116 14.75 -4.13 21.05
C ILE A 116 16.21 -4.31 21.48
N ALA A 117 16.55 -5.47 22.03
CA ALA A 117 17.92 -5.78 22.46
C ALA A 117 18.90 -5.81 21.28
N LYS A 118 18.44 -6.25 20.10
CA LYS A 118 19.24 -6.27 18.87
C LYS A 118 19.35 -4.90 18.19
N GLY A 119 18.52 -3.93 18.56
CA GLY A 119 18.47 -2.60 17.95
C GLY A 119 17.86 -2.61 16.55
N VAL A 120 16.85 -3.44 16.32
CA VAL A 120 16.13 -3.51 15.04
C VAL A 120 15.36 -2.21 14.81
N ASN A 121 15.36 -1.70 13.58
CA ASN A 121 14.67 -0.44 13.25
C ASN A 121 13.17 -0.65 13.00
N SER A 122 12.80 -1.74 12.35
CA SER A 122 11.40 -2.05 12.02
C SER A 122 11.07 -3.54 12.04
N ILE A 123 9.81 -3.84 12.33
CA ILE A 123 9.25 -5.19 12.28
C ILE A 123 7.90 -5.15 11.58
N HIS A 124 7.57 -6.17 10.80
CA HIS A 124 6.21 -6.42 10.38
C HIS A 124 5.71 -7.77 10.91
N PHE A 125 4.44 -7.81 11.29
CA PHE A 125 3.81 -9.03 11.80
C PHE A 125 2.87 -9.63 10.76
N PHE A 126 3.29 -10.75 10.20
CA PHE A 126 2.38 -11.69 9.55
C PHE A 126 1.45 -12.36 10.56
N THR A 127 1.91 -12.49 11.80
CA THR A 127 1.12 -12.98 12.92
C THR A 127 -0.22 -12.23 13.04
N ALA A 128 -1.31 -13.01 12.93
CA ALA A 128 -2.67 -12.60 13.27
C ALA A 128 -3.07 -13.14 14.67
N GLY A 129 -4.31 -12.94 15.06
CA GLY A 129 -4.88 -13.24 16.38
C GLY A 129 -4.81 -12.06 17.35
N PHE A 130 -5.03 -10.83 16.89
CA PHE A 130 -4.97 -9.60 17.69
C PHE A 130 -6.30 -8.83 17.66
N SER A 131 -6.28 -7.50 17.53
CA SER A 131 -7.47 -6.65 17.61
C SER A 131 -8.53 -6.96 16.55
N GLU A 132 -8.14 -7.57 15.42
CA GLU A 132 -9.06 -8.00 14.37
C GLU A 132 -10.03 -9.10 14.83
N THR A 133 -9.68 -9.85 15.88
CA THR A 133 -10.55 -10.89 16.43
C THR A 133 -11.78 -10.34 17.15
N GLY A 134 -11.76 -9.06 17.54
CA GLY A 134 -12.78 -8.44 18.38
C GLY A 134 -12.67 -8.80 19.87
N GLU A 135 -11.70 -9.63 20.26
CA GLU A 135 -11.46 -10.02 21.65
C GLU A 135 -10.64 -8.94 22.39
N GLU A 136 -11.20 -8.41 23.48
CA GLU A 136 -10.62 -7.28 24.22
C GLU A 136 -9.20 -7.56 24.75
N GLU A 137 -8.96 -8.79 25.22
CA GLU A 137 -7.64 -9.19 25.74
C GLU A 137 -6.58 -9.27 24.65
N LEU A 138 -6.96 -9.69 23.43
CA LEU A 138 -6.04 -9.71 22.29
C LEU A 138 -5.76 -8.31 21.75
N ALA A 139 -6.75 -7.40 21.81
CA ALA A 139 -6.55 -5.99 21.50
C ALA A 139 -5.65 -5.29 22.53
N LYS A 140 -5.79 -5.59 23.82
CA LYS A 140 -4.89 -5.07 24.88
C LYS A 140 -3.46 -5.56 24.68
N LEU A 141 -3.29 -6.84 24.33
CA LEU A 141 -1.98 -7.42 24.03
C LEU A 141 -1.31 -6.70 22.84
N GLU A 142 -2.05 -6.46 21.75
CA GLU A 142 -1.58 -5.67 20.60
C GLU A 142 -1.10 -4.29 21.03
N ALA A 143 -1.95 -3.54 21.74
CA ALA A 143 -1.63 -2.19 22.19
C ALA A 143 -0.39 -2.15 23.10
N GLU A 144 -0.24 -3.13 23.99
CA GLU A 144 0.93 -3.24 24.86
C GLU A 144 2.21 -3.52 24.08
N ILE A 145 2.18 -4.48 23.15
CA ILE A 145 3.30 -4.86 22.28
C ILE A 145 3.76 -3.66 21.46
N VAL A 146 2.83 -2.99 20.78
CA VAL A 146 3.12 -1.85 19.91
C VAL A 146 3.67 -0.69 20.71
N ARG A 147 3.06 -0.36 21.85
CA ARG A 147 3.56 0.69 22.75
C ARG A 147 5.00 0.42 23.19
N ARG A 148 5.35 -0.82 23.53
CA ARG A 148 6.72 -1.20 23.92
C ARG A 148 7.70 -1.02 22.76
N ALA A 149 7.34 -1.50 21.58
CA ALA A 149 8.15 -1.35 20.37
C ALA A 149 8.43 0.13 20.04
N VAL A 150 7.37 0.94 19.94
CA VAL A 150 7.47 2.36 19.58
C VAL A 150 8.27 3.15 20.61
N LYS A 151 8.08 2.88 21.92
CA LYS A 151 8.87 3.52 22.98
C LYS A 151 10.37 3.24 22.88
N ALA A 152 10.73 2.06 22.35
CA ALA A 152 12.12 1.68 22.12
C ALA A 152 12.67 2.13 20.76
N GLY A 153 11.87 2.80 19.93
CA GLY A 153 12.27 3.25 18.58
C GLY A 153 12.06 2.20 17.48
N LEU A 154 11.50 1.03 17.80
CA LEU A 154 11.14 -0.01 16.83
C LEU A 154 9.78 0.31 16.19
N ARG A 155 9.74 0.52 14.88
CA ARG A 155 8.48 0.75 14.14
C ARG A 155 7.79 -0.56 13.77
N VAL A 156 6.46 -0.56 13.78
CA VAL A 156 5.64 -1.75 13.56
C VAL A 156 4.71 -1.58 12.36
N LEU A 157 4.82 -2.49 11.38
CA LEU A 157 3.78 -2.68 10.35
C LEU A 157 2.86 -3.85 10.75
N GLY A 158 1.55 -3.66 10.53
CA GLY A 158 0.54 -4.62 10.97
C GLY A 158 0.03 -4.36 12.40
N PRO A 159 -0.26 -5.42 13.19
CA PRO A 159 -0.12 -6.83 12.84
C PRO A 159 -1.12 -7.32 11.78
N ASN A 160 -1.17 -8.62 11.52
CA ASN A 160 -2.01 -9.24 10.51
C ASN A 160 -1.78 -8.65 9.10
N CYS A 161 -0.54 -8.67 8.63
CA CYS A 161 -0.16 -8.07 7.35
C CYS A 161 0.84 -8.92 6.57
N MET A 162 0.99 -8.66 5.27
CA MET A 162 2.05 -9.28 4.47
C MET A 162 3.36 -8.50 4.52
N GLY A 163 3.36 -7.23 4.95
CA GLY A 163 4.55 -6.41 5.03
C GLY A 163 4.93 -5.74 3.71
N LEU A 164 6.23 -5.78 3.38
CA LEU A 164 6.85 -4.88 2.39
C LEU A 164 7.26 -5.61 1.10
N TYR A 165 6.94 -5.02 -0.03
CA TYR A 165 7.51 -5.34 -1.34
C TYR A 165 8.06 -4.06 -1.95
N ALA A 166 9.38 -3.97 -2.09
CA ALA A 166 10.08 -2.80 -2.59
C ALA A 166 11.24 -3.28 -3.46
N PRO A 167 11.04 -3.43 -4.79
CA PRO A 167 12.02 -4.04 -5.68
C PRO A 167 13.38 -3.35 -5.66
N ALA A 168 13.41 -2.01 -5.64
CA ALA A 168 14.64 -1.23 -5.61
C ALA A 168 15.51 -1.54 -4.36
N SER A 169 14.86 -1.83 -3.24
CA SER A 169 15.48 -2.20 -1.97
C SER A 169 15.61 -3.71 -1.75
N ARG A 170 15.23 -4.47 -2.76
CA ARG A 170 15.24 -5.93 -2.76
C ARG A 170 14.42 -6.59 -1.66
N LEU A 171 13.26 -6.00 -1.34
CA LEU A 171 12.29 -6.57 -0.40
C LEU A 171 11.13 -7.22 -1.15
N SER A 172 10.69 -8.38 -0.69
CA SER A 172 9.45 -9.01 -1.14
C SER A 172 8.85 -9.84 0.00
N PHE A 173 7.51 -9.92 0.00
CA PHE A 173 6.75 -10.75 0.91
C PHE A 173 6.11 -11.98 0.25
N MET A 174 6.20 -12.09 -1.08
CA MET A 174 5.62 -13.21 -1.83
C MET A 174 6.52 -13.64 -2.99
N PRO A 175 6.69 -14.96 -3.22
CA PRO A 175 7.47 -15.45 -4.34
C PRO A 175 6.81 -15.12 -5.69
N GLY A 176 7.63 -15.00 -6.73
CA GLY A 176 7.18 -14.74 -8.10
C GLY A 176 6.75 -13.31 -8.41
N PHE A 177 6.90 -12.38 -7.45
CA PHE A 177 6.76 -10.96 -7.74
C PHE A 177 7.88 -10.47 -8.69
N PRO A 178 7.59 -9.52 -9.60
CA PRO A 178 8.61 -8.94 -10.46
C PRO A 178 9.76 -8.31 -9.66
N THR A 179 10.98 -8.40 -10.17
CA THR A 179 12.15 -7.80 -9.50
C THR A 179 12.48 -6.41 -10.04
N GLU A 180 11.86 -5.99 -11.15
CA GLU A 180 12.10 -4.66 -11.71
C GLU A 180 11.32 -3.58 -10.95
N PRO A 181 11.98 -2.49 -10.52
CA PRO A 181 11.28 -1.36 -9.92
C PRO A 181 10.44 -0.61 -10.95
N GLY A 182 9.42 0.09 -10.47
CA GLY A 182 8.60 0.98 -11.27
C GLY A 182 7.98 2.10 -10.46
N PRO A 183 7.12 2.93 -11.07
CA PRO A 183 6.67 4.17 -10.45
C PRO A 183 5.37 4.06 -9.64
N VAL A 184 4.77 2.87 -9.54
CA VAL A 184 3.48 2.69 -8.85
C VAL A 184 3.72 2.32 -7.40
N ALA A 185 3.15 3.08 -6.48
CA ALA A 185 3.05 2.71 -5.08
C ALA A 185 1.68 2.12 -4.77
N PHE A 186 1.61 1.12 -3.88
CA PHE A 186 0.35 0.57 -3.40
C PHE A 186 0.35 0.33 -1.90
N ILE A 187 -0.63 0.88 -1.19
CA ILE A 187 -0.86 0.57 0.23
C ILE A 187 -2.16 -0.19 0.39
N SER A 188 -2.17 -1.23 1.22
CA SER A 188 -3.35 -2.08 1.42
C SER A 188 -3.49 -2.57 2.85
N GLN A 189 -4.69 -2.40 3.44
CA GLN A 189 -5.04 -3.09 4.69
C GLN A 189 -5.18 -4.61 4.53
N SER A 190 -5.47 -5.08 3.32
CA SER A 190 -5.59 -6.51 3.03
C SER A 190 -4.32 -7.06 2.39
N GLY A 191 -3.74 -8.10 2.99
CA GLY A 191 -2.60 -8.83 2.43
C GLY A 191 -2.93 -9.55 1.11
N GLY A 192 -4.13 -10.13 1.01
CA GLY A 192 -4.59 -10.77 -0.23
C GLY A 192 -4.70 -9.78 -1.37
N ASN A 193 -5.36 -8.64 -1.14
CA ASN A 193 -5.46 -7.58 -2.16
C ASN A 193 -4.09 -7.01 -2.53
N ALA A 194 -3.16 -6.92 -1.57
CA ALA A 194 -1.77 -6.53 -1.84
C ALA A 194 -1.11 -7.45 -2.87
N ALA A 195 -1.26 -8.77 -2.70
CA ALA A 195 -0.73 -9.76 -3.62
C ALA A 195 -1.47 -9.78 -4.97
N ASP A 196 -2.80 -9.79 -4.93
CA ASP A 196 -3.64 -9.82 -6.14
C ASP A 196 -3.39 -8.62 -7.04
N MET A 197 -3.21 -7.42 -6.47
CA MET A 197 -2.87 -6.23 -7.23
C MET A 197 -1.55 -6.41 -7.99
N VAL A 198 -0.51 -6.95 -7.34
CA VAL A 198 0.80 -7.19 -7.99
C VAL A 198 0.67 -8.24 -9.09
N PHE A 199 0.06 -9.40 -8.81
CA PHE A 199 -0.05 -10.48 -9.80
C PHE A 199 -0.90 -10.11 -11.02
N ASN A 200 -2.00 -9.38 -10.84
CA ASN A 200 -2.90 -9.04 -11.94
C ASN A 200 -2.39 -7.85 -12.78
N SER A 201 -1.57 -6.97 -12.20
CA SER A 201 -1.04 -5.80 -12.90
C SER A 201 0.30 -6.04 -13.58
N ALA A 202 1.14 -6.93 -13.05
CA ALA A 202 2.47 -7.21 -13.59
C ALA A 202 2.48 -7.69 -15.05
N PRO A 203 1.59 -8.61 -15.49
CA PRO A 203 1.48 -9.01 -16.90
C PRO A 203 1.08 -7.87 -17.83
N ARG A 204 0.45 -6.82 -17.28
CA ARG A 204 0.02 -5.64 -18.05
C ARG A 204 1.11 -4.58 -18.11
N GLY A 205 2.28 -4.81 -17.54
CA GLY A 205 3.43 -3.90 -17.58
C GLY A 205 3.56 -2.98 -16.37
N ILE A 206 2.71 -3.12 -15.35
CA ILE A 206 2.85 -2.35 -14.12
C ILE A 206 4.04 -2.89 -13.31
N ARG A 207 4.83 -1.96 -12.77
CA ARG A 207 5.95 -2.21 -11.88
C ARG A 207 5.86 -1.25 -10.70
N TYR A 208 6.35 -1.68 -9.55
CA TYR A 208 6.09 -1.01 -8.28
C TYR A 208 7.34 -0.34 -7.73
N SER A 209 7.16 0.82 -7.12
CA SER A 209 8.17 1.43 -6.26
C SER A 209 8.11 0.71 -4.93
N LYS A 210 6.93 0.70 -4.31
CA LYS A 210 6.65 0.17 -2.98
C LYS A 210 5.22 -0.38 -2.92
N VAL A 211 5.08 -1.57 -2.37
CA VAL A 211 3.81 -2.14 -1.94
C VAL A 211 3.88 -2.43 -0.45
N VAL A 212 2.89 -1.94 0.28
CA VAL A 212 2.82 -2.06 1.74
C VAL A 212 1.48 -2.69 2.13
N SER A 213 1.54 -3.94 2.58
CA SER A 213 0.45 -4.52 3.36
C SER A 213 0.66 -4.16 4.82
N TYR A 214 -0.27 -3.40 5.40
CA TYR A 214 -0.13 -2.83 6.75
C TYR A 214 -1.19 -3.29 7.76
N GLY A 215 -2.11 -4.18 7.35
CA GLY A 215 -3.02 -4.90 8.25
C GLY A 215 -3.78 -3.99 9.21
N ASN A 216 -3.69 -4.32 10.50
CA ASN A 216 -4.42 -3.63 11.58
C ASN A 216 -3.99 -2.15 11.79
N ALA A 217 -2.89 -1.70 11.17
CA ALA A 217 -2.39 -0.32 11.28
C ALA A 217 -2.18 0.11 12.75
N ALA A 218 -1.53 -0.72 13.56
CA ALA A 218 -1.41 -0.48 15.00
C ALA A 218 -0.36 0.59 15.37
N ASP A 219 0.66 0.79 14.54
CA ASP A 219 1.62 1.92 14.61
C ASP A 219 1.67 2.65 13.27
N VAL A 220 2.25 2.02 12.25
CA VAL A 220 2.28 2.57 10.90
C VAL A 220 0.89 2.47 10.28
N ASP A 221 0.31 3.62 9.93
CA ASP A 221 -1.03 3.74 9.36
C ASP A 221 -1.03 4.29 7.91
N GLU A 222 -2.21 4.30 7.29
CA GLU A 222 -2.42 4.81 5.95
C GLU A 222 -2.04 6.29 5.79
N SER A 223 -2.17 7.08 6.86
CA SER A 223 -1.90 8.51 6.79
C SER A 223 -0.40 8.78 6.73
N GLU A 224 0.40 8.07 7.53
CA GLU A 224 1.86 8.13 7.49
C GLU A 224 2.42 7.62 6.17
N LEU A 225 1.86 6.53 5.65
CA LEU A 225 2.25 5.97 4.35
C LEU A 225 1.92 6.93 3.19
N LEU A 226 0.74 7.56 3.19
CA LEU A 226 0.38 8.57 2.19
C LEU A 226 1.31 9.77 2.25
N ASP A 227 1.66 10.25 3.45
CA ASP A 227 2.61 11.35 3.62
C ASP A 227 3.99 11.01 3.08
N TYR A 228 4.51 9.81 3.40
CA TYR A 228 5.79 9.34 2.86
C TYR A 228 5.75 9.25 1.33
N LEU A 229 4.72 8.59 0.78
CA LEU A 229 4.59 8.40 -0.68
C LEU A 229 4.32 9.70 -1.43
N THR A 230 3.81 10.74 -0.77
CA THR A 230 3.68 12.08 -1.35
C THR A 230 5.05 12.67 -1.70
N GLU A 231 6.04 12.47 -0.82
CA GLU A 231 7.40 13.04 -0.97
C GLU A 231 8.36 12.10 -1.72
N ASP A 232 8.03 10.80 -1.82
CA ASP A 232 8.89 9.79 -2.44
C ASP A 232 9.08 10.00 -3.95
N PRO A 233 10.30 10.31 -4.44
CA PRO A 233 10.53 10.53 -5.87
C PRO A 233 10.41 9.25 -6.71
N GLU A 234 10.48 8.06 -6.10
CA GLU A 234 10.32 6.80 -6.83
C GLU A 234 8.85 6.50 -7.16
N SER A 235 7.91 7.13 -6.45
CA SER A 235 6.48 6.91 -6.60
C SER A 235 5.84 8.05 -7.39
N GLU A 236 5.30 7.76 -8.57
CA GLU A 236 4.58 8.74 -9.41
C GLU A 236 3.05 8.56 -9.34
N ILE A 237 2.57 7.34 -9.05
CA ILE A 237 1.15 7.00 -8.93
C ILE A 237 0.94 6.28 -7.60
N ILE A 238 -0.08 6.67 -6.83
CA ILE A 238 -0.40 6.06 -5.54
C ILE A 238 -1.74 5.32 -5.64
N CYS A 239 -1.72 4.02 -5.42
CA CYS A 239 -2.91 3.20 -5.21
C CYS A 239 -3.12 2.96 -3.71
N ALA A 240 -4.37 2.94 -3.25
CA ALA A 240 -4.69 2.68 -1.85
C ALA A 240 -5.95 1.81 -1.71
N TYR A 241 -5.83 0.71 -0.97
CA TYR A 241 -6.96 -0.09 -0.53
C TYR A 241 -7.24 0.15 0.96
N ILE A 242 -8.37 0.81 1.24
CA ILE A 242 -8.74 1.29 2.58
C ILE A 242 -10.03 0.62 3.04
N GLU A 243 -9.97 -0.16 4.12
CA GLU A 243 -11.10 -0.75 4.82
C GLU A 243 -11.63 0.16 5.94
N GLY A 244 -10.74 0.82 6.67
CA GLY A 244 -11.11 1.75 7.73
C GLY A 244 -9.94 2.62 8.20
N VAL A 245 -10.29 3.71 8.87
CA VAL A 245 -9.36 4.80 9.23
C VAL A 245 -9.57 5.14 10.71
N LYS A 246 -8.49 5.21 11.48
CA LYS A 246 -8.54 5.53 12.92
C LYS A 246 -8.65 7.04 13.16
N ASP A 247 -7.84 7.84 12.47
CA ASP A 247 -7.87 9.31 12.52
C ASP A 247 -8.31 9.89 11.17
N GLY A 248 -9.62 10.11 11.02
CA GLY A 248 -10.20 10.64 9.79
C GLY A 248 -9.70 12.04 9.41
N ARG A 249 -9.30 12.87 10.38
CA ARG A 249 -8.81 14.23 10.11
C ARG A 249 -7.38 14.17 9.57
N ARG A 250 -6.50 13.38 10.21
CA ARG A 250 -5.14 13.15 9.70
C ARG A 250 -5.18 12.53 8.31
N PHE A 251 -6.02 11.52 8.10
CA PHE A 251 -6.20 10.87 6.81
C PHE A 251 -6.66 11.84 5.71
N PHE A 252 -7.66 12.67 5.98
CA PHE A 252 -8.10 13.69 5.03
C PHE A 252 -6.95 14.63 4.62
N GLN A 253 -6.12 15.04 5.58
CA GLN A 253 -4.98 15.92 5.30
C GLN A 253 -3.89 15.23 4.47
N ALA A 254 -3.55 13.98 4.80
CA ALA A 254 -2.57 13.19 4.05
C ALA A 254 -3.06 12.91 2.62
N MET A 255 -4.30 12.46 2.46
CA MET A 255 -4.93 12.23 1.16
C MET A 255 -4.96 13.50 0.31
N ARG A 256 -5.29 14.66 0.90
CA ARG A 256 -5.29 15.95 0.21
C ARG A 256 -3.90 16.36 -0.28
N ARG A 257 -2.86 16.12 0.51
CA ARG A 257 -1.47 16.38 0.09
C ARG A 257 -1.04 15.45 -1.03
N ALA A 258 -1.32 14.14 -0.89
CA ALA A 258 -0.99 13.14 -1.88
C ALA A 258 -1.67 13.43 -3.23
N ALA A 259 -2.98 13.66 -3.24
CA ALA A 259 -3.76 13.92 -4.45
C ALA A 259 -3.42 15.25 -5.13
N ALA A 260 -2.92 16.23 -4.37
CA ALA A 260 -2.42 17.48 -4.94
C ALA A 260 -1.05 17.32 -5.62
N ALA A 261 -0.25 16.34 -5.21
CA ALA A 261 1.08 16.09 -5.74
C ALA A 261 1.09 15.05 -6.87
N LYS A 262 0.26 14.01 -6.76
CA LYS A 262 0.33 12.79 -7.59
C LYS A 262 -1.08 12.23 -7.83
N PRO A 263 -1.33 11.51 -8.95
CA PRO A 263 -2.54 10.72 -9.10
C PRO A 263 -2.71 9.73 -7.95
N VAL A 264 -3.87 9.77 -7.30
CA VAL A 264 -4.23 8.84 -6.23
C VAL A 264 -5.48 8.05 -6.63
N ILE A 265 -5.38 6.72 -6.63
CA ILE A 265 -6.46 5.79 -6.94
C ILE A 265 -6.83 5.03 -5.66
N VAL A 266 -8.10 5.05 -5.27
CA VAL A 266 -8.54 4.52 -3.97
C VAL A 266 -9.66 3.52 -4.15
N LEU A 267 -9.49 2.31 -3.61
CA LEU A 267 -10.53 1.31 -3.45
C LEU A 267 -10.94 1.24 -1.98
N LYS A 268 -12.22 1.50 -1.72
CA LYS A 268 -12.81 1.42 -0.38
C LYS A 268 -13.37 0.01 -0.13
N GLY A 269 -12.87 -0.70 0.87
CA GLY A 269 -13.49 -1.91 1.42
C GLY A 269 -14.74 -1.60 2.25
N GLY A 270 -15.64 -2.57 2.44
CA GLY A 270 -16.79 -2.40 3.35
C GLY A 270 -17.82 -1.36 2.91
N ARG A 271 -18.21 -1.36 1.63
CA ARG A 271 -19.12 -0.38 1.00
C ARG A 271 -20.60 -0.62 1.22
N THR A 272 -20.97 -1.82 1.65
CA THR A 272 -22.34 -2.24 1.92
C THR A 272 -22.45 -2.59 3.39
N GLU A 273 -23.65 -2.63 3.96
CA GLU A 273 -23.82 -3.02 5.37
C GLU A 273 -23.17 -4.39 5.67
N ALA A 274 -23.32 -5.36 4.75
CA ALA A 274 -22.67 -6.66 4.87
C ALA A 274 -21.13 -6.57 4.79
N GLY A 275 -20.60 -5.76 3.87
CA GLY A 275 -19.16 -5.54 3.76
C GLY A 275 -18.60 -4.78 4.96
N THR A 276 -19.33 -3.79 5.48
CA THR A 276 -19.01 -3.05 6.70
C THR A 276 -18.90 -4.01 7.88
N ARG A 277 -19.89 -4.89 8.08
CA ARG A 277 -19.82 -5.93 9.13
C ARG A 277 -18.62 -6.84 8.96
N ALA A 278 -18.32 -7.29 7.74
CA ALA A 278 -17.18 -8.14 7.45
C ALA A 278 -15.83 -7.44 7.75
N VAL A 279 -15.70 -6.16 7.38
CA VAL A 279 -14.53 -5.34 7.68
C VAL A 279 -14.39 -5.08 9.17
N HIS A 280 -15.50 -4.82 9.87
CA HIS A 280 -15.50 -4.63 11.32
C HIS A 280 -14.96 -5.86 12.06
N SER A 281 -15.36 -7.06 11.64
CA SER A 281 -14.84 -8.32 12.17
C SER A 281 -13.42 -8.67 11.71
N HIS A 282 -12.80 -7.85 10.84
CA HIS A 282 -11.50 -8.14 10.22
C HIS A 282 -10.44 -7.06 10.51
N THR A 283 -10.82 -5.85 10.95
CA THR A 283 -9.86 -4.76 11.25
C THR A 283 -10.18 -3.98 12.52
N GLY A 284 -11.30 -4.27 13.19
CA GLY A 284 -11.68 -3.60 14.44
C GLY A 284 -11.98 -2.10 14.35
N SER A 285 -12.03 -1.52 13.14
CA SER A 285 -12.26 -0.07 12.91
C SER A 285 -13.69 0.24 12.49
N LEU A 286 -14.19 1.44 12.84
CA LEU A 286 -15.52 1.90 12.40
C LEU A 286 -15.51 2.18 10.90
N ALA A 287 -16.28 1.41 10.12
CA ALA A 287 -16.39 1.71 8.69
C ALA A 287 -17.14 3.06 8.53
N GLY A 288 -16.43 4.06 8.01
CA GLY A 288 -17.05 5.31 7.60
C GLY A 288 -18.08 5.07 6.50
N SER A 289 -19.14 5.89 6.46
CA SER A 289 -20.18 5.76 5.44
C SER A 289 -19.59 5.91 4.03
N ARG A 290 -20.13 5.15 3.08
CA ARG A 290 -19.70 5.22 1.67
C ARG A 290 -19.80 6.63 1.13
N GLU A 291 -20.86 7.34 1.47
CA GLU A 291 -21.15 8.70 1.02
C GLU A 291 -20.11 9.70 1.53
N VAL A 292 -19.66 9.55 2.78
CA VAL A 292 -18.59 10.38 3.35
C VAL A 292 -17.28 10.12 2.63
N PHE A 293 -16.95 8.86 2.34
CA PHE A 293 -15.73 8.53 1.63
C PHE A 293 -15.76 9.02 0.18
N ASP A 294 -16.86 8.81 -0.54
CA ASP A 294 -17.05 9.31 -1.91
C ASP A 294 -16.95 10.85 -1.96
N ALA A 295 -17.54 11.55 -0.99
CA ALA A 295 -17.43 13.01 -0.88
C ALA A 295 -15.98 13.45 -0.62
N LEU A 296 -15.27 12.76 0.27
CA LEU A 296 -13.86 13.01 0.55
C LEU A 296 -13.01 12.88 -0.72
N LEU A 297 -13.16 11.79 -1.47
CA LEU A 297 -12.39 11.56 -2.70
C LEU A 297 -12.63 12.68 -3.72
N ARG A 298 -13.89 13.11 -3.90
CA ARG A 298 -14.24 14.23 -4.79
C ARG A 298 -13.63 15.55 -4.33
N GLN A 299 -13.60 15.82 -3.01
CA GLN A 299 -13.04 17.05 -2.46
C GLN A 299 -11.53 17.18 -2.67
N VAL A 300 -10.81 16.05 -2.64
CA VAL A 300 -9.35 16.04 -2.80
C VAL A 300 -8.90 15.74 -4.24
N GLY A 301 -9.81 15.31 -5.12
CA GLY A 301 -9.49 14.97 -6.51
C GLY A 301 -8.86 13.58 -6.68
N ALA A 302 -9.07 12.67 -5.72
CA ALA A 302 -8.64 11.27 -5.85
C ALA A 302 -9.65 10.46 -6.66
N VAL A 303 -9.15 9.51 -7.45
CA VAL A 303 -9.97 8.62 -8.29
C VAL A 303 -10.44 7.44 -7.47
N ARG A 304 -11.74 7.14 -7.56
CA ARG A 304 -12.30 5.95 -6.92
C ARG A 304 -12.21 4.75 -7.86
N ALA A 305 -11.80 3.60 -7.33
CA ALA A 305 -12.01 2.29 -7.95
C ALA A 305 -13.10 1.52 -7.19
N ASP A 306 -13.83 0.67 -7.89
CA ASP A 306 -14.89 -0.19 -7.37
C ASP A 306 -14.44 -1.67 -7.24
N SER A 307 -13.33 -2.06 -7.87
CA SER A 307 -12.68 -3.36 -7.68
C SER A 307 -11.15 -3.29 -7.79
N VAL A 308 -10.46 -4.38 -7.42
CA VAL A 308 -9.00 -4.50 -7.65
C VAL A 308 -8.71 -4.50 -9.16
N GLU A 309 -9.54 -5.16 -9.96
CA GLU A 309 -9.41 -5.18 -11.43
C GLU A 309 -9.50 -3.77 -12.03
N GLU A 310 -10.48 -2.97 -11.59
CA GLU A 310 -10.60 -1.58 -12.05
C GLU A 310 -9.43 -0.72 -11.53
N MET A 311 -8.93 -0.97 -10.32
CA MET A 311 -7.72 -0.31 -9.84
C MET A 311 -6.51 -0.63 -10.73
N VAL A 312 -6.39 -1.88 -11.21
CA VAL A 312 -5.37 -2.24 -12.21
C VAL A 312 -5.59 -1.45 -13.50
N ASP A 313 -6.80 -1.42 -14.04
CA ASP A 313 -7.12 -0.65 -15.26
C ASP A 313 -6.77 0.84 -15.13
N LEU A 314 -7.08 1.44 -13.99
CA LEU A 314 -6.75 2.83 -13.70
C LEU A 314 -5.23 3.02 -13.57
N ALA A 315 -4.51 2.13 -12.88
CA ALA A 315 -3.05 2.20 -12.78
C ALA A 315 -2.38 2.10 -14.15
N VAL A 316 -2.89 1.21 -15.02
CA VAL A 316 -2.52 1.11 -16.44
C VAL A 316 -2.76 2.43 -17.16
N ALA A 317 -3.97 2.99 -17.06
CA ALA A 317 -4.33 4.24 -17.72
C ALA A 317 -3.42 5.39 -17.26
N PHE A 318 -3.26 5.60 -15.95
CA PHE A 318 -2.39 6.66 -15.43
C PHE A 318 -0.91 6.47 -15.80
N ARG A 319 -0.44 5.22 -15.93
CA ARG A 319 0.94 4.93 -16.30
C ARG A 319 1.27 5.29 -17.74
N TRP A 320 0.33 5.09 -18.68
CA TRP A 320 0.60 5.15 -20.12
C TRP A 320 -0.18 6.20 -20.90
N ALA A 321 -1.36 6.63 -20.44
CA ALA A 321 -2.20 7.58 -21.17
C ALA A 321 -1.67 9.03 -21.12
N GLY A 322 -0.94 9.39 -20.06
CA GLY A 322 -0.48 10.76 -19.83
C GLY A 322 -1.64 11.76 -19.63
N ALA A 323 -1.32 13.05 -19.68
CA ALA A 323 -2.35 14.10 -19.58
C ALA A 323 -3.17 14.17 -20.88
N LEU A 324 -4.48 14.04 -20.75
CA LEU A 324 -5.40 14.23 -21.89
C LEU A 324 -5.48 15.71 -22.26
N ALA A 325 -5.36 16.01 -23.56
CA ALA A 325 -5.51 17.37 -24.09
C ALA A 325 -6.97 17.85 -24.13
N GLY A 326 -7.94 16.94 -23.93
CA GLY A 326 -9.36 17.22 -23.94
C GLY A 326 -10.21 15.94 -23.96
N PRO A 327 -11.55 16.07 -24.02
CA PRO A 327 -12.47 14.93 -23.92
C PRO A 327 -12.62 14.13 -25.22
N GLY A 328 -11.99 14.57 -26.32
CA GLY A 328 -12.11 13.92 -27.63
C GLY A 328 -11.16 12.74 -27.77
N ILE A 329 -11.71 11.53 -27.76
CA ILE A 329 -10.96 10.27 -27.87
C ILE A 329 -11.16 9.65 -29.25
N ALA A 330 -10.06 9.23 -29.87
CA ALA A 330 -10.08 8.41 -31.08
C ALA A 330 -10.00 6.93 -30.69
N VAL A 331 -11.00 6.14 -31.08
CA VAL A 331 -11.01 4.69 -30.91
C VAL A 331 -10.52 4.07 -32.20
N VAL A 332 -9.53 3.19 -32.10
CA VAL A 332 -8.85 2.60 -33.26
C VAL A 332 -8.61 1.12 -32.99
N GLY A 333 -9.17 0.24 -33.82
CA GLY A 333 -9.09 -1.20 -33.61
C GLY A 333 -9.81 -2.01 -34.68
N GLY A 334 -9.78 -3.34 -34.57
CA GLY A 334 -10.52 -4.24 -35.44
C GLY A 334 -11.86 -4.68 -34.85
N GLY A 335 -12.89 -4.76 -35.69
CA GLY A 335 -14.17 -5.39 -35.36
C GLY A 335 -15.28 -4.38 -35.04
N GLY A 336 -16.42 -4.52 -35.73
CA GLY A 336 -17.54 -3.60 -35.61
C GLY A 336 -18.17 -3.53 -34.22
N GLY A 337 -18.35 -4.67 -33.54
CA GLY A 337 -19.02 -4.72 -32.24
C GLY A 337 -18.24 -4.02 -31.12
N PHE A 338 -16.94 -4.28 -30.99
CA PHE A 338 -16.08 -3.68 -29.96
C PHE A 338 -16.06 -2.15 -30.03
N ARG A 339 -16.12 -1.62 -31.24
CA ARG A 339 -16.12 -0.18 -31.50
C ARG A 339 -17.40 0.51 -31.05
N VAL A 340 -18.55 -0.16 -31.14
CA VAL A 340 -19.82 0.36 -30.63
C VAL A 340 -19.75 0.48 -29.12
N PHE A 341 -19.37 -0.61 -28.44
CA PHE A 341 -19.20 -0.61 -26.98
C PHE A 341 -18.21 0.46 -26.52
N ALA A 342 -17.05 0.58 -27.17
CA ALA A 342 -16.07 1.61 -26.81
C ALA A 342 -16.60 3.04 -26.96
N ALA A 343 -17.43 3.32 -27.98
CA ALA A 343 -18.03 4.63 -28.14
C ALA A 343 -19.10 4.92 -27.08
N ASP A 344 -19.91 3.92 -26.73
CA ASP A 344 -20.94 4.03 -25.68
C ASP A 344 -20.28 4.27 -24.31
N GLU A 345 -19.25 3.50 -23.95
CA GLU A 345 -18.50 3.66 -22.69
C GLU A 345 -17.83 5.04 -22.59
N LEU A 346 -17.31 5.58 -23.69
CA LEU A 346 -16.75 6.94 -23.71
C LEU A 346 -17.81 7.99 -23.41
N ASP A 347 -18.99 7.89 -24.03
CA ASP A 347 -20.09 8.85 -23.83
C ASP A 347 -20.63 8.78 -22.39
N GLU A 348 -20.84 7.56 -21.86
CA GLU A 348 -21.28 7.33 -20.48
C GLU A 348 -20.26 7.84 -19.44
N ALA A 349 -18.97 7.79 -19.77
CA ALA A 349 -17.89 8.37 -18.96
C ALA A 349 -17.77 9.90 -19.09
N GLY A 350 -18.58 10.56 -19.92
CA GLY A 350 -18.53 12.01 -20.18
C GLY A 350 -17.37 12.45 -21.09
N LEU A 351 -16.74 11.50 -21.79
CA LEU A 351 -15.82 11.76 -22.88
C LEU A 351 -16.61 11.85 -24.20
N SER A 352 -15.91 11.98 -25.32
CA SER A 352 -16.54 12.07 -26.64
C SER A 352 -15.74 11.29 -27.67
N CYS A 353 -16.44 10.73 -28.66
CA CYS A 353 -15.86 10.04 -29.80
C CYS A 353 -16.04 10.88 -31.08
N PRO A 354 -15.31 12.01 -31.24
CA PRO A 354 -15.57 12.95 -32.31
C PRO A 354 -15.20 12.37 -33.67
N VAL A 355 -15.94 12.75 -34.71
CA VAL A 355 -15.58 12.40 -36.09
C VAL A 355 -14.18 12.93 -36.39
N LEU A 356 -13.28 12.05 -36.86
CA LEU A 356 -11.92 12.44 -37.22
C LEU A 356 -11.91 13.54 -38.30
N PRO A 357 -10.89 14.43 -38.31
CA PRO A 357 -10.73 15.40 -39.39
C PRO A 357 -10.71 14.75 -40.76
N GLN A 358 -11.30 15.42 -41.76
CA GLN A 358 -11.36 14.91 -43.14
C GLN A 358 -9.98 14.58 -43.72
N ALA A 359 -8.94 15.33 -43.34
CA ALA A 359 -7.57 15.03 -43.75
C ALA A 359 -7.08 13.69 -43.19
N THR A 360 -7.32 13.41 -41.90
CA THR A 360 -6.99 12.13 -41.26
C THR A 360 -7.75 10.98 -41.88
N GLN A 361 -9.06 11.15 -42.14
CA GLN A 361 -9.87 10.13 -42.81
C GLN A 361 -9.34 9.81 -44.22
N ARG A 362 -8.85 10.81 -44.96
CA ARG A 362 -8.24 10.58 -46.29
C ARG A 362 -6.94 9.79 -46.18
N ALA A 363 -6.05 10.17 -45.26
CA ALA A 363 -4.79 9.46 -45.03
C ALA A 363 -5.03 7.98 -44.65
N LEU A 364 -5.97 7.71 -43.74
CA LEU A 364 -6.33 6.34 -43.33
C LEU A 364 -6.84 5.49 -44.52
N ARG A 365 -7.54 6.09 -45.49
CA ARG A 365 -8.04 5.38 -46.69
C ARG A 365 -6.94 4.95 -47.66
N GLU A 366 -5.75 5.51 -47.58
CA GLU A 366 -4.65 5.14 -48.48
C GLU A 366 -4.19 3.69 -48.26
N PHE A 367 -4.38 3.17 -47.04
CA PHE A 367 -3.97 1.82 -46.66
C PHE A 367 -5.08 0.99 -46.00
N THR A 368 -6.27 1.56 -45.74
CA THR A 368 -7.43 0.81 -45.21
C THR A 368 -8.43 0.47 -46.32
N PRO A 369 -8.66 -0.82 -46.64
CA PRO A 369 -9.67 -1.26 -47.62
C PRO A 369 -11.05 -0.75 -47.26
N VAL A 370 -11.92 -0.48 -48.23
CA VAL A 370 -13.27 0.07 -47.98
C VAL A 370 -14.26 -0.97 -47.45
N ALA A 371 -14.14 -2.23 -47.89
CA ALA A 371 -15.11 -3.26 -47.57
C ALA A 371 -14.94 -3.75 -46.12
N GLY A 372 -16.00 -3.65 -45.32
CA GLY A 372 -16.03 -4.17 -43.95
C GLY A 372 -15.25 -3.35 -42.92
N THR A 373 -14.81 -2.13 -43.27
CA THR A 373 -14.03 -1.25 -42.39
C THR A 373 -14.69 0.13 -42.19
N SER A 374 -14.09 0.98 -41.37
CA SER A 374 -14.48 2.38 -41.21
C SER A 374 -13.25 3.23 -40.92
N VAL A 375 -13.08 4.33 -41.65
CA VAL A 375 -12.06 5.35 -41.32
C VAL A 375 -12.62 6.52 -40.51
N ARG A 376 -13.92 6.49 -40.18
CA ARG A 376 -14.53 7.43 -39.23
C ARG A 376 -14.24 6.95 -37.81
N ASN A 377 -14.28 7.84 -36.81
CA ASN A 377 -14.19 7.44 -35.41
C ASN A 377 -15.52 6.78 -34.98
N PRO A 378 -15.52 5.58 -34.38
CA PRO A 378 -14.39 4.65 -34.17
C PRO A 378 -13.83 4.02 -35.46
N VAL A 379 -12.51 4.04 -35.63
CA VAL A 379 -11.82 3.52 -36.81
C VAL A 379 -11.79 1.99 -36.74
N ASP A 380 -12.36 1.31 -37.76
CA ASP A 380 -12.19 -0.13 -38.00
C ASP A 380 -11.00 -0.34 -38.93
N THR A 381 -9.88 -0.76 -38.39
CA THR A 381 -8.76 -1.23 -39.20
C THR A 381 -7.79 -2.03 -38.33
N ILE A 382 -7.26 -3.10 -38.89
CA ILE A 382 -6.20 -3.90 -38.29
C ILE A 382 -4.82 -3.60 -38.91
N ILE A 383 -4.80 -3.02 -40.10
CA ILE A 383 -3.60 -2.83 -40.95
C ILE A 383 -2.59 -1.85 -40.32
N ILE A 384 -3.06 -0.97 -39.45
CA ILE A 384 -2.22 -0.04 -38.67
C ILE A 384 -1.36 -0.73 -37.61
N PHE A 385 -1.69 -1.97 -37.23
CA PHE A 385 -0.96 -2.74 -36.22
C PHE A 385 -0.03 -3.81 -36.83
N ASP A 386 -0.15 -4.05 -38.14
CA ASP A 386 0.75 -4.88 -38.93
C ASP A 386 1.95 -4.04 -39.42
#